data_AF-A0A1I4B4K7-F1
#
_entry.id   AF-A0A1I4B4K7-F1
#
_cell.length_a   1.000
_cell.length_b   1.000
_cell.length_c   1.000
_cell.angle_alpha   90.00
_cell.angle_beta   90.00
_cell.angle_gamma   90.00
#
_symmetry.space_group_name_H-M   'P 1'
#
loop_
_entity.id
_entity.type
_entity.pdbx_description
1 polymer ?
#
loop_
_entity_poly.entity_id
_entity_poly.type
_entity_poly.pdbx_seq_one_letter_code
_entity_poly.pdbx_strand_id
1 'polypeptide(L)' 'MMRWLRLRRMRHAFRALPDRDRAIFGSVRFDDCNYVEAAERHDCSVAEVEQTIARVILALDRAERGKWPR' A
#
# COMPACT_ATOMS: atom_id res chain seq x y z
N MET A 1 22.70 9.07 -5.71
CA MET A 1 21.98 8.40 -6.83
C MET A 1 21.02 7.28 -6.38
N MET A 2 21.45 6.30 -5.56
CA MET A 2 20.69 5.08 -5.23
C MET A 2 19.31 5.29 -4.55
N ARG A 3 19.17 6.30 -3.68
CA ARG A 3 17.91 6.60 -2.96
C ARG A 3 16.75 7.00 -3.89
N TRP A 4 17.05 7.70 -4.97
CA TRP A 4 16.06 8.11 -5.98
C TRP A 4 15.53 6.91 -6.79
N LEU A 5 16.40 5.98 -7.15
CA LEU A 5 16.01 4.75 -7.85
C LEU A 5 15.11 3.87 -6.98
N ARG A 6 15.42 3.74 -5.68
CA ARG A 6 14.57 3.03 -4.71
C ARG A 6 13.18 3.65 -4.60
N LEU A 7 13.09 4.97 -4.39
CA LEU A 7 11.81 5.68 -4.33
C LEU A 7 11.02 5.58 -5.64
N ARG A 8 11.70 5.60 -6.79
CA ARG A 8 11.05 5.43 -8.10
C ARG A 8 10.45 4.03 -8.25
N ARG A 9 11.17 2.98 -7.82
CA ARG A 9 10.67 1.59 -7.85
C ARG A 9 9.46 1.41 -6.93
N MET A 10 9.54 1.89 -5.70
CA MET A 10 8.42 1.85 -4.76
C MET A 10 7.20 2.60 -5.28
N ARG A 11 7.40 3.79 -5.88
CA ARG A 11 6.31 4.57 -6.48
C ARG A 11 5.65 3.86 -7.66
N HIS A 12 6.45 3.19 -8.49
CA HIS A 12 5.92 2.38 -9.59
C HIS A 12 5.13 1.18 -9.07
N ALA A 13 5.68 0.44 -8.10
CA ALA A 13 5.00 -0.67 -7.45
C ALA A 13 3.70 -0.26 -6.78
N PHE A 14 3.69 0.87 -6.05
CA PHE A 14 2.48 1.42 -5.44
C PHE A 14 1.40 1.68 -6.49
N ARG A 15 1.75 2.30 -7.62
CA ARG A 15 0.82 2.59 -8.72
C ARG A 15 0.33 1.34 -9.46
N ALA A 16 1.07 0.24 -9.40
CA ALA A 16 0.66 -1.02 -10.00
C ALA A 16 -0.30 -1.83 -9.11
N LEU A 17 -0.46 -1.46 -7.83
CA LEU A 17 -1.42 -2.10 -6.93
C LEU A 17 -2.88 -1.78 -7.34
N PRO A 18 -3.85 -2.65 -7.01
CA PRO A 18 -5.26 -2.38 -7.25
C PRO A 18 -5.71 -1.04 -6.66
N ASP A 19 -6.61 -0.35 -7.35
CA ASP A 19 -7.12 0.95 -6.93
C ASP A 19 -7.71 0.91 -5.52
N ARG A 20 -8.45 -0.16 -5.18
CA ARG A 20 -9.00 -0.41 -3.85
C ARG A 20 -7.90 -0.51 -2.78
N ASP A 21 -6.84 -1.27 -3.06
CA ASP A 21 -5.73 -1.45 -2.12
C ASP A 21 -5.01 -0.11 -1.86
N ARG A 22 -4.81 0.70 -2.92
CA ARG A 22 -4.23 2.05 -2.80
C ARG A 22 -5.12 2.99 -2.00
N ALA A 23 -6.44 2.92 -2.19
CA ALA A 23 -7.41 3.76 -1.50
C ALA A 23 -7.48 3.45 -0.01
N ILE A 24 -7.58 2.16 0.37
CA ILE A 24 -7.58 1.72 1.76
C ILE A 24 -6.26 2.09 2.45
N PHE A 25 -5.12 1.77 1.82
CA PHE A 25 -3.81 2.13 2.36
C PHE A 25 -3.66 3.65 2.51
N GLY A 26 -4.17 4.42 1.55
CA GLY A 26 -4.14 5.88 1.58
C GLY A 26 -4.92 6.45 2.75
N SER A 27 -6.12 5.92 3.03
CA SER A 27 -6.92 6.38 4.17
C SER A 27 -6.23 6.17 5.50
N VAL A 28 -5.58 5.03 5.70
CA VAL A 28 -4.84 4.76 6.94
C VAL A 28 -3.56 5.61 7.01
N ARG A 29 -2.80 5.69 5.91
CA ARG A 29 -1.43 6.21 5.97
C ARG A 29 -1.30 7.71 5.71
N PHE A 30 -2.23 8.29 4.96
CA PHE A 30 -2.19 9.69 4.52
C PHE A 30 -3.36 10.52 5.05
N ASP A 31 -4.53 9.90 5.28
CA ASP A 31 -5.70 10.59 5.83
C ASP A 31 -5.85 10.39 7.36
N ASP A 32 -4.87 9.75 8.00
CA ASP A 32 -4.82 9.44 9.44
C ASP A 32 -6.06 8.70 10.00
N CYS A 33 -6.78 7.96 9.16
CA CYS A 33 -7.86 7.09 9.63
C CYS A 33 -7.31 5.93 10.46
N ASN A 34 -7.97 5.62 11.57
CA ASN A 34 -7.79 4.33 12.22
C ASN A 34 -8.42 3.20 11.36
N TYR A 35 -8.19 1.95 11.74
CA TYR A 35 -8.60 0.81 10.91
C TYR A 35 -10.12 0.63 10.85
N VAL A 36 -10.84 1.03 11.89
CA VAL A 36 -12.32 1.01 11.92
C VAL A 36 -12.87 2.07 10.97
N GLU A 37 -12.36 3.30 11.04
CA GLU A 37 -12.76 4.39 10.14
C GLU A 37 -12.47 4.07 8.66
N ALA A 38 -11.33 3.43 8.39
CA ALA A 38 -11.00 2.98 7.05
C ALA A 38 -11.93 1.84 6.59
N ALA A 39 -12.27 0.90 7.47
CA ALA A 39 -13.19 -0.20 7.17
C ALA A 39 -14.59 0.31 6.81
N GLU A 40 -15.13 1.23 7.61
CA GLU A 40 -16.41 1.89 7.34
C GLU A 40 -16.38 2.69 6.02
N ARG A 41 -15.31 3.46 5.78
CA ARG A 41 -15.16 4.27 4.57
C ARG A 41 -15.12 3.45 3.28
N HIS A 42 -14.51 2.26 3.32
CA HIS A 42 -14.28 1.41 2.15
C HIS A 42 -15.24 0.22 2.07
N ASP A 43 -16.30 0.23 2.87
CA ASP A 43 -17.33 -0.82 2.98
C ASP A 43 -16.69 -2.21 3.07
N CYS A 44 -15.83 -2.38 4.06
CA CYS A 44 -15.09 -3.62 4.28
C CYS A 44 -14.90 -3.91 5.76
N SER A 45 -14.34 -5.09 6.07
CA SER A 45 -13.99 -5.46 7.44
C SER A 45 -12.63 -4.90 7.85
N VAL A 46 -12.42 -4.70 9.16
CA VAL A 46 -11.10 -4.36 9.72
C VAL A 46 -10.04 -5.39 9.31
N ALA A 47 -10.40 -6.68 9.23
CA ALA A 47 -9.49 -7.73 8.78
C ALA A 47 -9.06 -7.55 7.31
N GLU A 48 -9.95 -7.08 6.43
CA GLU A 48 -9.58 -6.72 5.05
C GLU A 48 -8.69 -5.49 4.99
N VAL A 49 -8.88 -4.51 5.87
CA VAL A 49 -7.97 -3.36 6.02
C VAL A 49 -6.59 -3.85 6.41
N GLU A 50 -6.47 -4.64 7.47
CA GLU A 50 -5.20 -5.21 7.94
C GLU A 50 -4.47 -6.00 6.84
N GLN A 51 -5.19 -6.88 6.14
CA GLN A 51 -4.63 -7.65 5.03
C GLN A 51 -4.17 -6.75 3.89
N THR A 52 -4.92 -5.69 3.59
CA THR A 52 -4.56 -4.71 2.56
C THR A 52 -3.30 -3.96 2.95
N ILE A 53 -3.20 -3.48 4.19
CA ILE A 53 -2.00 -2.80 4.70
C ILE A 53 -0.78 -3.72 4.60
N ALA A 54 -0.90 -4.97 5.06
CA ALA A 54 0.18 -5.95 4.97
C ALA A 54 0.61 -6.21 3.51
N ARG A 55 -0.35 -6.40 2.60
CA ARG A 55 -0.08 -6.60 1.16
C ARG A 55 0.68 -5.42 0.55
N VAL A 56 0.23 -4.18 0.81
CA VAL A 56 0.87 -2.99 0.27
C VAL A 56 2.30 -2.84 0.81
N ILE A 57 2.52 -3.01 2.11
CA ILE A 57 3.86 -2.92 2.72
C ILE A 57 4.80 -3.95 2.10
N LEU A 58 4.37 -5.21 1.98
CA LEU A 58 5.18 -6.27 1.39
C LEU A 58 5.50 -6.01 -0.10
N ALA A 59 4.56 -5.43 -0.86
CA ALA A 59 4.80 -5.06 -2.25
C ALA A 59 5.84 -3.94 -2.37
N LEU A 60 5.76 -2.91 -1.53
CA LEU A 60 6.73 -1.81 -1.50
C LEU A 60 8.12 -2.28 -1.09
N ASP A 61 8.20 -3.16 -0.08
CA ASP A 61 9.43 -3.76 0.41
C ASP A 61 10.11 -4.66 -0.65
N ARG A 62 9.33 -5.45 -1.39
CA ARG A 62 9.84 -6.19 -2.57
C ARG A 62 10.36 -5.26 -3.66
N ALA A 63 9.64 -4.18 -3.96
CA ALA A 63 10.02 -3.22 -4.99
C ALA A 63 11.29 -2.43 -4.61
N GLU A 64 11.41 -2.07 -3.33
CA GLU A 64 12.62 -1.48 -2.76
C GLU A 64 13.85 -2.36 -3.04
N ARG A 65 13.74 -3.65 -2.71
CA ARG A 65 14.80 -4.65 -2.90
C ARG A 65 15.06 -5.02 -4.36
N GLY A 66 14.24 -4.54 -5.30
CA GLY A 66 14.35 -4.87 -6.72
C GLY A 66 13.85 -6.29 -7.08
N LYS A 67 13.06 -6.93 -6.21
CA LYS A 67 12.49 -8.27 -6.43
C LYS A 67 11.03 -8.20 -6.90
N TRP A 68 10.76 -7.46 -7.98
CA TRP A 68 9.46 -7.55 -8.64
C TRP A 68 9.46 -8.78 -9.55
N PRO A 69 8.49 -9.71 -9.47
CA PRO A 69 8.39 -10.78 -10.45
C PRO A 69 8.10 -10.14 -11.82
N ARG A 70 8.90 -10.51 -12.82
CA ARG A 70 8.64 -10.15 -14.22
C ARG A 70 7.38 -10.83 -14.70
#